data_AF-A0A6L3X2Q8-F1
#
_entry.id   AF-A0A6L3X2Q8-F1
#
_cell.length_a   1.000
_cell.length_b   1.000
_cell.length_c   1.000
_cell.angle_alpha   90.00
_cell.angle_beta   90.00
_cell.angle_gamma   90.00
#
_symmetry.space_group_name_H-M   'P 1'
#
loop_
_entity.id
_entity.type
_entity.pdbx_description
1 polymer ?
#
loop_
_entity_poly.entity_id
_entity_poly.type
_entity_poly.pdbx_seq_one_letter_code
_entity_poly.pdbx_strand_id
1 'polypeptide(L)'
;LSGDNQPERVTLRAEVDNEETSLKMHKVRSQPQPGVTAWRANIDLRSGQPRRRSGLKLLWNNRQLWFTPQGFSRFPPARLEQFTVDHPDNGPQWVNDQVFYQIFPDRFARSEKRNADQDKVYYHHAVGHDIILKKWDEPLTAQAGGST
;
A
#
# COMPACT_ATOMS: atom_id res chain seq x y z
N LEU A 1 -12.10 -10.15 -17.89
CA LEU A 1 -13.33 -10.79 -18.41
C LEU A 1 -12.97 -11.40 -19.76
N SER A 2 -12.96 -12.72 -19.86
CA SER A 2 -12.73 -13.46 -21.11
C SER A 2 -14.08 -13.95 -21.68
N GLY A 3 -14.11 -14.19 -23.00
CA GLY A 3 -15.29 -14.74 -23.69
C GLY A 3 -16.32 -13.70 -24.15
N ASP A 4 -17.46 -14.21 -24.63
CA ASP A 4 -18.48 -13.45 -25.39
C ASP A 4 -19.37 -12.53 -24.55
N ASN A 5 -19.31 -12.64 -23.21
CA ASN A 5 -20.17 -11.88 -22.30
C ASN A 5 -19.52 -10.57 -21.82
N GLN A 6 -18.97 -9.79 -22.76
CA GLN A 6 -18.30 -8.53 -22.45
C GLN A 6 -19.31 -7.41 -22.15
N PRO A 7 -18.95 -6.44 -21.29
CA PRO A 7 -19.79 -5.26 -21.10
C PRO A 7 -19.87 -4.44 -22.39
N GLU A 8 -21.02 -3.82 -22.61
CA GLU A 8 -21.25 -2.89 -23.73
C GLU A 8 -20.62 -1.54 -23.47
N ARG A 9 -20.59 -1.13 -22.19
CA ARG A 9 -19.98 0.11 -21.75
C ARG A 9 -19.24 -0.10 -20.43
N VAL A 10 -18.09 0.54 -20.32
CA VAL A 10 -17.38 0.67 -19.05
C VAL A 10 -17.25 2.16 -18.75
N THR A 11 -17.55 2.54 -17.51
CA THR A 11 -17.35 3.89 -16.99
C THR A 11 -16.45 3.85 -15.77
N LEU A 12 -15.57 4.83 -15.67
CA LEU A 12 -14.72 5.05 -14.51
C LEU A 12 -15.44 6.07 -13.63
N ARG A 13 -15.93 5.62 -12.47
CA ARG A 13 -16.39 6.52 -11.41
C ARG A 13 -15.16 7.11 -10.73
N ALA A 14 -15.09 8.41 -10.60
CA ALA A 14 -14.05 9.14 -9.90
C ALA A 14 -14.67 10.19 -8.97
N GLU A 15 -13.89 10.74 -8.04
CA GLU A 15 -14.29 11.87 -7.20
C GLU A 15 -13.44 13.11 -7.52
N VAL A 16 -14.10 14.24 -7.77
CA VAL A 16 -13.49 15.57 -7.89
C VAL A 16 -14.18 16.47 -6.89
N ASP A 17 -13.42 17.04 -5.95
CA ASP A 17 -13.94 17.93 -4.90
C ASP A 17 -15.12 17.37 -4.09
N ASN A 18 -15.06 16.06 -3.79
CA ASN A 18 -16.12 15.26 -3.14
C ASN A 18 -17.38 15.01 -3.97
N GLU A 19 -17.42 15.44 -5.23
CA GLU A 19 -18.50 15.13 -6.15
C GLU A 19 -18.16 13.92 -7.03
N GLU A 20 -19.15 13.06 -7.24
CA GLU A 20 -19.02 11.92 -8.14
C GLU A 20 -18.96 12.39 -9.60
N THR A 21 -17.89 12.02 -10.29
CA THR A 21 -17.71 12.23 -11.72
C THR A 21 -17.66 10.89 -12.44
N SER A 22 -18.50 10.72 -13.47
CA SER A 22 -18.52 9.52 -14.31
C SER A 22 -17.78 9.76 -15.62
N LEU A 23 -16.61 9.14 -15.79
CA LEU A 23 -15.80 9.24 -17.00
C LEU A 23 -16.11 8.06 -17.94
N LYS A 24 -16.44 8.36 -19.19
CA LYS A 24 -16.62 7.33 -20.23
C LYS A 24 -15.28 6.67 -20.54
N MET A 25 -15.23 5.34 -20.52
CA MET A 25 -14.06 4.59 -20.99
C MET A 25 -14.23 4.22 -22.47
N HIS A 26 -13.12 4.21 -23.18
CA HIS A 26 -13.04 3.83 -24.59
C HIS A 26 -12.36 2.47 -24.73
N LYS A 27 -12.90 1.60 -25.61
CA LYS A 27 -12.22 0.36 -25.98
C LYS A 27 -10.87 0.69 -26.63
N VAL A 28 -9.82 0.03 -26.19
CA VAL A 28 -8.50 0.12 -26.81
C VAL A 28 -8.56 -0.66 -28.12
N ARG A 29 -8.07 -0.05 -29.22
CA ARG A 29 -8.18 -0.63 -30.57
C ARG A 29 -7.42 -1.95 -30.71
N SER A 30 -6.23 -2.04 -30.12
CA SER A 30 -5.41 -3.25 -30.10
C SER A 30 -5.75 -4.10 -28.88
N GLN A 31 -5.98 -5.40 -29.10
CA GLN A 31 -6.05 -6.35 -28.00
C GLN A 31 -4.64 -6.51 -27.39
N PRO A 32 -4.45 -6.32 -26.08
CA PRO A 32 -3.15 -6.52 -25.45
C PRO A 32 -2.72 -7.99 -25.45
N GLN A 33 -3.70 -8.91 -25.44
CA GLN A 33 -3.53 -10.35 -25.58
C GLN A 33 -4.74 -10.94 -26.33
N PRO A 34 -4.61 -12.07 -27.03
CA PRO A 34 -5.73 -12.72 -27.71
C PRO A 34 -6.92 -12.94 -26.78
N GLY A 35 -8.10 -12.48 -27.19
CA GLY A 35 -9.34 -12.63 -26.40
C GLY A 35 -9.51 -11.64 -25.25
N VAL A 36 -8.60 -10.67 -25.10
CA VAL A 36 -8.68 -9.61 -24.09
C VAL A 36 -9.13 -8.29 -24.71
N THR A 37 -10.25 -7.76 -24.23
CA THR A 37 -10.68 -6.39 -24.54
C THR A 37 -10.23 -5.45 -23.43
N ALA A 38 -9.37 -4.49 -23.77
CA ALA A 38 -8.96 -3.44 -22.85
C ALA A 38 -9.85 -2.19 -23.01
N TRP A 39 -10.06 -1.48 -21.90
CA TRP A 39 -10.78 -0.21 -21.84
C TRP A 39 -9.90 0.82 -21.13
N ARG A 40 -9.96 2.09 -21.57
CA ARG A 40 -9.15 3.18 -21.00
C ARG A 40 -9.97 4.44 -20.79
N ALA A 41 -9.69 5.15 -19.70
CA ALA A 41 -10.03 6.55 -19.47
C ALA A 41 -8.84 7.24 -18.80
N ASN A 42 -8.82 8.58 -18.82
CA ASN A 42 -7.80 9.40 -18.17
C ASN A 42 -8.43 10.14 -17.00
N ILE A 43 -7.78 10.10 -15.84
CA ILE A 43 -8.09 10.97 -14.71
C ILE A 43 -7.09 12.12 -14.74
N ASP A 44 -7.57 13.38 -14.69
CA ASP A 44 -6.70 14.52 -14.53
C ASP A 44 -6.20 14.60 -13.08
N LEU A 45 -4.88 14.69 -12.90
CA LEU A 45 -4.24 14.79 -11.59
C LEU A 45 -3.89 16.23 -11.20
N ARG A 46 -4.15 17.22 -12.07
CA ARG A 46 -3.77 18.62 -11.87
C ARG A 46 -4.75 19.42 -10.99
N SER A 47 -5.97 18.94 -10.78
CA SER A 47 -7.02 19.68 -10.06
C SER A 47 -7.83 18.80 -9.12
N GLY A 48 -8.11 19.29 -7.91
CA GLY A 48 -8.86 18.64 -6.82
C GLY A 48 -7.97 18.01 -5.72
N GLN A 49 -8.45 16.98 -5.03
CA GLN A 49 -7.75 16.32 -3.91
C GLN A 49 -6.44 15.56 -4.28
N PRO A 50 -5.38 15.55 -3.46
CA PRO A 50 -4.16 14.77 -3.73
C PRO A 50 -4.41 13.26 -3.89
N ARG A 51 -5.33 12.71 -3.08
CA ARG A 51 -5.79 11.33 -3.20
C ARG A 51 -7.06 11.25 -4.04
N ARG A 52 -7.06 10.39 -5.05
CA ARG A 52 -8.26 10.08 -5.86
C ARG A 52 -8.76 8.69 -5.62
N ARG A 53 -10.08 8.62 -5.53
CA ARG A 53 -10.81 7.37 -5.40
C ARG A 53 -11.51 7.09 -6.71
N SER A 54 -11.44 5.84 -7.14
CA SER A 54 -12.08 5.42 -8.37
C SER A 54 -12.62 3.99 -8.33
N GLY A 55 -13.60 3.71 -9.19
CA GLY A 55 -14.20 2.39 -9.35
C GLY A 55 -14.64 2.17 -10.79
N LEU A 56 -14.56 0.93 -11.27
CA LEU A 56 -15.03 0.59 -12.61
C LEU A 56 -16.49 0.14 -12.52
N LYS A 57 -17.35 0.77 -13.31
CA LYS A 57 -18.73 0.33 -13.50
C LYS A 57 -18.87 -0.26 -14.90
N LEU A 58 -19.19 -1.55 -14.93
CA LEU A 58 -19.38 -2.34 -16.14
C LEU A 58 -20.88 -2.46 -16.39
N LEU A 59 -21.30 -2.21 -17.63
CA LEU A 59 -22.70 -2.10 -18.02
C LEU A 59 -22.97 -3.03 -19.20
N TRP A 60 -24.02 -3.83 -19.06
CA TRP A 60 -24.69 -4.60 -20.10
C TRP A 60 -26.12 -4.07 -20.24
N ASN A 61 -26.82 -4.44 -21.31
CA ASN A 61 -28.22 -4.07 -21.48
C ASN A 61 -29.14 -4.42 -20.28
N ASN A 62 -28.86 -5.52 -19.56
CA ASN A 62 -29.73 -6.03 -18.50
C ASN A 62 -29.10 -6.09 -17.10
N ARG A 63 -27.84 -5.67 -16.95
CA ARG A 63 -27.14 -5.72 -15.66
C ARG A 63 -25.99 -4.73 -15.57
N GLN A 64 -25.59 -4.46 -14.34
CA GLN A 64 -24.35 -3.75 -14.03
C GLN A 64 -23.50 -4.55 -13.04
N LEU A 65 -22.20 -4.34 -13.10
CA LEU A 65 -21.26 -4.77 -12.07
C LEU A 65 -20.30 -3.64 -11.74
N TRP A 66 -19.87 -3.59 -10.50
CA TRP A 66 -18.79 -2.76 -10.02
C TRP A 66 -17.55 -3.63 -9.87
N PHE A 67 -16.39 -3.09 -10.21
CA PHE A 67 -15.10 -3.74 -9.97
C PHE A 67 -14.21 -2.78 -9.18
N THR A 68 -13.67 -3.30 -8.08
CA THR A 68 -12.82 -2.59 -7.13
C THR A 68 -11.70 -3.51 -6.60
N PRO A 69 -10.80 -3.07 -5.71
CA PRO A 69 -9.85 -3.96 -5.03
C PRO A 69 -10.48 -5.15 -4.31
N GLN A 70 -11.75 -5.04 -3.88
CA GLN A 70 -12.49 -6.15 -3.25
C GLN A 70 -13.08 -7.14 -4.27
N GLY A 71 -12.86 -6.92 -5.57
CA GLY A 71 -13.39 -7.74 -6.65
C GLY A 71 -14.69 -7.19 -7.22
N PHE A 72 -15.56 -8.09 -7.69
CA PHE A 72 -16.82 -7.73 -8.34
C PHE A 72 -17.96 -7.59 -7.33
N SER A 73 -18.78 -6.54 -7.49
CA SER A 73 -20.00 -6.32 -6.71
C SER A 73 -21.17 -5.94 -7.61
N ARG A 74 -22.40 -6.27 -7.20
CA ARG A 74 -23.62 -5.80 -7.86
C ARG A 74 -24.03 -4.41 -7.39
N PHE A 75 -23.53 -3.98 -6.23
CA PHE A 75 -23.88 -2.73 -5.58
C PHE A 75 -22.73 -1.71 -5.70
N PRO A 76 -23.04 -0.40 -5.71
CA PRO A 76 -22.01 0.63 -5.66
C PRO A 76 -21.08 0.42 -4.46
N PRO A 77 -19.75 0.48 -4.64
CA PRO A 77 -18.81 0.25 -3.56
C PRO A 77 -18.78 1.42 -2.58
N ALA A 78 -18.52 1.11 -1.31
CA ALA A 78 -18.27 2.13 -0.30
C ALA A 78 -16.98 2.90 -0.63
N ARG A 79 -16.84 4.12 -0.08
CA ARG A 79 -15.71 5.02 -0.39
C ARG A 79 -14.33 4.39 -0.13
N LEU A 80 -14.21 3.60 0.94
CA LEU A 80 -12.95 2.95 1.32
C LEU A 80 -12.63 1.71 0.49
N GLU A 81 -13.61 1.16 -0.21
CA GLU A 81 -13.46 -0.04 -1.05
C GLU A 81 -13.08 0.30 -2.49
N GLN A 82 -12.89 1.58 -2.82
CA GLN A 82 -12.51 2.05 -4.15
C GLN A 82 -10.99 1.97 -4.35
N PHE A 83 -10.56 1.89 -5.62
CA PHE A 83 -9.15 2.07 -5.96
C PHE A 83 -8.69 3.45 -5.51
N THR A 84 -7.46 3.56 -5.04
CA THR A 84 -6.83 4.83 -4.67
C THR A 84 -5.63 5.09 -5.55
N VAL A 85 -5.53 6.31 -6.09
CA VAL A 85 -4.28 6.82 -6.64
C VAL A 85 -3.92 8.09 -5.88
N ASP A 86 -2.71 8.16 -5.35
CA ASP A 86 -2.16 9.36 -4.78
C ASP A 86 -1.39 10.11 -5.88
N HIS A 87 -1.51 11.44 -5.90
CA HIS A 87 -0.65 12.26 -6.75
C HIS A 87 0.81 11.90 -6.48
N PRO A 88 1.65 11.70 -7.51
CA PRO A 88 3.01 11.22 -7.33
C PRO A 88 3.73 12.08 -6.30
N ASP A 89 4.25 11.45 -5.25
CA ASP A 89 5.20 12.11 -4.37
C ASP A 89 6.60 12.03 -5.00
N ASN A 90 7.51 12.89 -4.51
CA ASN A 90 8.92 12.84 -4.90
C ASN A 90 9.69 11.82 -4.05
N GLY A 91 9.03 10.73 -3.63
CA GLY A 91 9.65 9.67 -2.87
C GLY A 91 10.81 9.03 -3.63
N PRO A 92 11.83 8.53 -2.92
CA PRO A 92 12.96 7.86 -3.55
C PRO A 92 12.50 6.62 -4.32
N GLN A 93 12.50 6.71 -5.65
CA GLN A 93 12.03 5.63 -6.53
C GLN A 93 12.79 4.32 -6.33
N TRP A 94 14.07 4.40 -5.93
CA TRP A 94 14.92 3.24 -5.68
C TRP A 94 14.35 2.30 -4.62
N VAL A 95 13.52 2.80 -3.69
CA VAL A 95 12.92 2.01 -2.59
C VAL A 95 12.02 0.89 -3.10
N ASN A 96 11.30 1.09 -4.22
CA ASN A 96 10.34 0.10 -4.74
C ASN A 96 11.01 -1.22 -5.16
N ASP A 97 12.29 -1.16 -5.54
CA ASP A 97 13.06 -2.30 -6.04
C ASP A 97 14.02 -2.88 -4.98
N GLN A 98 14.00 -2.37 -3.74
CA GLN A 98 14.87 -2.89 -2.67
C GLN A 98 14.21 -3.95 -1.82
N VAL A 99 15.07 -4.82 -1.27
CA VAL A 99 14.75 -5.69 -0.14
C VAL A 99 15.33 -5.05 1.12
N PHE A 100 14.47 -4.77 2.10
CA PHE A 100 14.89 -4.22 3.39
C PHE A 100 15.13 -5.33 4.41
N TYR A 101 16.19 -5.17 5.21
CA TYR A 101 16.47 -6.04 6.35
C TYR A 101 16.46 -5.18 7.63
N GLN A 102 15.48 -5.45 8.51
CA GLN A 102 15.36 -4.73 9.78
C GLN A 102 16.36 -5.30 10.79
N ILE A 103 17.23 -4.43 11.30
CA ILE A 103 18.27 -4.76 12.27
C ILE A 103 17.92 -4.13 13.61
N PHE A 104 17.87 -4.94 14.66
CA PHE A 104 17.96 -4.46 16.03
C PHE A 104 19.44 -4.46 16.44
N PRO A 105 20.10 -3.29 16.56
CA PRO A 105 21.56 -3.24 16.67
C PRO A 105 22.12 -4.02 17.86
N ASP A 106 21.42 -4.02 19.00
CA ASP A 106 21.83 -4.75 20.21
C ASP A 106 21.90 -6.28 20.01
N ARG A 107 21.12 -6.82 19.06
CA ARG A 107 20.89 -8.27 18.88
C ARG A 107 21.20 -8.81 17.49
N PHE A 108 21.86 -8.01 16.66
CA PHE A 108 22.20 -8.43 15.30
C PHE A 108 23.56 -9.13 15.24
N ALA A 109 24.63 -8.43 15.62
CA ALA A 109 25.96 -9.01 15.72
C ALA A 109 26.83 -8.17 16.67
N ARG A 110 27.61 -8.84 17.53
CA ARG A 110 28.64 -8.18 18.33
C ARG A 110 29.88 -7.95 17.47
N SER A 111 30.42 -6.73 17.46
CA SER A 111 31.67 -6.42 16.78
C SER A 111 32.88 -6.93 17.56
N GLU A 112 33.94 -7.32 16.85
CA GLU A 112 35.19 -7.82 17.45
C GLU A 112 35.95 -6.74 18.24
N LYS A 113 35.75 -5.45 17.93
CA LYS A 113 36.47 -4.31 18.53
C LYS A 113 35.78 -3.71 19.77
N ARG A 114 34.92 -4.47 20.45
CA ARG A 114 34.21 -3.97 21.63
C ARG A 114 35.18 -3.85 22.82
N ASN A 115 35.20 -2.69 23.46
CA ASN A 115 36.10 -2.40 24.59
C ASN A 115 35.35 -2.57 25.93
N ALA A 116 36.09 -2.86 27.00
CA ALA A 116 35.53 -3.04 28.35
C ALA A 116 34.70 -1.85 28.86
N ASP A 117 34.95 -0.64 28.34
CA ASP A 117 34.17 0.55 28.67
C ASP A 117 32.72 0.50 28.17
N GLN A 118 32.42 -0.29 27.13
CA GLN A 118 31.09 -0.42 26.54
C GLN A 118 30.21 -1.45 27.26
N ASP A 119 30.77 -2.20 28.21
CA ASP A 119 30.08 -3.19 29.04
C ASP A 119 29.91 -2.70 30.48
N LYS A 120 30.23 -1.42 30.74
CA LYS A 120 30.05 -0.80 32.05
C LYS A 120 28.57 -0.71 32.38
N VAL A 121 28.19 -1.43 33.43
CA VAL A 121 26.91 -1.26 34.08
C VAL A 121 26.84 0.15 34.65
N TYR A 122 25.81 0.90 34.27
CA TYR A 122 25.50 2.23 34.77
C TYR A 122 24.05 2.30 35.24
N TYR A 123 23.77 3.26 36.12
CA TYR A 123 22.44 3.47 36.66
C TYR A 123 21.54 4.17 35.64
N HIS A 124 20.44 3.52 35.22
CA HIS A 124 19.48 4.08 34.29
C HIS A 124 18.42 4.89 35.04
N HIS A 125 18.69 6.18 35.26
CA HIS A 125 17.85 7.07 36.09
C HIS A 125 16.36 7.10 35.70
N ALA A 126 16.02 6.96 34.41
CA ALA A 126 14.61 6.99 33.98
C ALA A 126 13.82 5.72 34.33
N VAL A 127 14.50 4.59 34.53
CA VAL A 127 13.87 3.29 34.87
C VAL A 127 14.15 2.90 36.34
N GLY A 128 15.04 3.63 37.02
CA GLY A 128 15.24 3.53 38.47
C GLY A 128 16.12 2.35 38.92
N HIS A 129 16.84 1.72 38.01
CA HIS A 129 17.76 0.62 38.32
C HIS A 129 18.98 0.61 37.39
N ASP A 130 20.00 -0.18 37.77
CA ASP A 130 21.18 -0.43 36.94
C ASP A 130 20.84 -1.21 35.67
N ILE A 131 21.48 -0.87 34.55
CA ILE A 131 21.29 -1.64 33.32
C ILE A 131 21.72 -3.10 33.51
N ILE A 132 20.99 -4.02 32.88
CA ILE A 132 21.29 -5.45 32.96
C ILE A 132 22.05 -5.86 31.70
N LEU A 133 23.34 -6.09 31.84
CA LEU A 133 24.15 -6.69 30.78
C LEU A 133 23.82 -8.18 30.68
N LYS A 134 23.42 -8.63 29.49
CA LYS A 134 23.16 -10.05 29.20
C LYS A 134 24.25 -10.63 28.32
N LYS A 135 24.56 -11.92 28.50
CA LYS A 135 25.35 -12.67 27.51
C LYS A 135 24.55 -12.80 26.21
N TRP A 136 25.24 -13.10 25.12
CA TRP A 136 24.63 -13.13 23.78
C TRP A 136 23.39 -14.04 23.70
N ASP A 137 23.52 -15.25 24.24
CA ASP A 137 22.46 -16.27 24.20
C ASP A 137 21.46 -16.18 25.37
N GLU A 138 21.62 -15.19 26.26
CA GLU A 138 20.70 -15.02 27.38
C GLU A 138 19.37 -14.37 26.93
N PRO A 139 18.22 -14.93 27.36
CA PRO A 139 16.91 -14.46 26.95
C PRO A 139 16.66 -13.04 27.46
N LEU A 140 15.91 -12.24 26.69
CA LEU A 140 15.43 -10.94 27.13
C LEU A 140 14.46 -11.07 28.32
N THR A 141 14.47 -10.06 29.19
CA THR A 141 13.46 -9.91 30.25
C THR A 141 12.31 -9.04 29.74
N ALA A 142 11.07 -9.39 30.10
CA ALA A 142 9.87 -8.67 29.65
C ALA A 142 9.88 -7.16 30.00
N GLN A 143 10.60 -6.78 31.06
CA GLN A 143 10.76 -5.39 31.51
C GLN A 143 11.57 -4.52 30.54
N ALA A 144 12.32 -5.11 29.60
CA ALA A 144 13.14 -4.38 28.63
C ALA A 144 12.52 -4.30 27.21
N GLY A 145 11.29 -4.80 27.01
CA GLY A 145 10.65 -4.92 25.68
C GLY A 145 10.10 -3.61 25.08
N GLY A 146 10.28 -2.46 25.75
CA GLY A 146 9.68 -1.18 25.35
C GLY A 146 10.52 -0.33 24.40
N SER A 147 11.75 -0.74 24.08
CA SER A 147 12.61 -0.02 23.14
C SER A 147 13.45 -1.00 22.35
N THR A 148 12.79 -1.71 21.45
CA THR A 148 13.39 -2.29 20.26
C THR A 148 12.57 -1.83 19.08
#